data_AF-A0A4J2B0T7-F1
#
_entry.id   AF-A0A4J2B0T7-F1
#
_cell.length_a   1.000
_cell.length_b   1.000
_cell.length_c   1.000
_cell.angle_alpha   90.00
_cell.angle_beta   90.00
_cell.angle_gamma   90.00
#
_symmetry.space_group_name_H-M   'P 1'
#
loop_
_entity.id
_entity.type
_entity.pdbx_description
1 polymer ?
#
loop_
_entity_poly.entity_id
_entity_poly.type
_entity_poly.pdbx_seq_one_letter_code
_entity_poly.pdbx_strand_id
1 'polypeptide(L)'
;MIGESMEGYTPGELTSIDLLEGRYARIEALSVEKHAEDLLVVYGPDTPQEMWTYLFQEPVADMEELVSLLNQMLARKDRFYYAIIDKATGKALGTFSLMRIGQ
;
A
#
# COMPACT_ATOMS: atom_id res chain seq x y z
N MET A 1 -12.80 27.44 23.96
CA MET A 1 -11.35 27.61 24.24
C MET A 1 -10.74 26.24 24.04
N ILE A 2 -9.79 26.08 23.12
CA ILE A 2 -9.01 24.84 22.99
C ILE A 2 -8.00 24.83 24.15
N GLY A 3 -7.74 23.64 24.73
CA GLY A 3 -7.03 23.46 26.01
C GLY A 3 -5.59 23.93 26.04
N GLU A 4 -4.89 23.62 27.14
CA GLU A 4 -3.51 24.04 27.38
C GLU A 4 -2.52 23.42 26.37
N SER A 5 -1.43 24.15 26.10
CA SER A 5 -0.38 23.73 25.18
C SER A 5 0.40 22.54 25.75
N MET A 6 0.70 21.55 24.91
CA MET A 6 1.56 20.41 25.28
C MET A 6 3.03 20.82 25.17
N GLU A 7 3.68 21.04 26.31
CA GLU A 7 5.13 21.31 26.35
C GLU A 7 5.94 20.12 25.81
N GLY A 8 6.93 20.40 24.96
CA GLY A 8 7.83 19.39 24.40
C GLY A 8 7.31 18.63 23.16
N TYR A 9 6.16 19.02 22.60
CA TYR A 9 5.68 18.44 21.35
C TYR A 9 6.63 18.73 20.17
N THR A 10 6.95 17.68 19.40
CA THR A 10 7.62 17.76 18.09
C THR A 10 6.80 17.02 17.04
N PRO A 11 6.63 17.58 15.82
CA PRO A 11 6.00 16.85 14.73
C PRO A 11 6.74 15.54 14.39
N GLY A 12 5.99 14.52 13.98
CA GLY A 12 6.59 13.29 13.46
C GLY A 12 7.31 13.53 12.13
N GLU A 13 8.37 12.77 11.88
CA GLU A 13 9.11 12.82 10.62
C GLU A 13 8.40 12.01 9.53
N LEU A 14 8.45 12.52 8.30
CA LEU A 14 8.02 11.75 7.12
C LEU A 14 9.05 10.64 6.88
N THR A 15 8.63 9.40 7.06
CA THR A 15 9.48 8.23 6.78
C THR A 15 9.19 7.64 5.40
N SER A 16 10.24 7.37 4.64
CA SER A 16 10.20 6.48 3.48
C SER A 16 10.73 5.11 3.92
N ILE A 17 9.82 4.15 4.06
CA ILE A 17 10.17 2.78 4.44
C ILE A 17 10.63 2.03 3.18
N ASP A 18 11.93 1.77 3.05
CA ASP A 18 12.43 0.91 1.98
C ASP A 18 12.07 -0.57 2.25
N LEU A 19 12.29 -1.01 3.48
CA LEU A 19 11.99 -2.34 3.98
C LEU A 19 11.67 -2.31 5.48
N LEU A 20 10.59 -2.97 5.89
CA LEU A 20 10.30 -3.26 7.30
C LEU A 20 10.14 -4.76 7.49
N GLU A 21 11.01 -5.35 8.31
CA GLU A 21 11.02 -6.78 8.57
C GLU A 21 10.11 -7.14 9.76
N GLY A 22 9.10 -7.96 9.53
CA GLY A 22 8.19 -8.47 10.56
C GLY A 22 8.41 -9.94 10.87
N ARG A 23 7.58 -10.48 11.77
CA ARG A 23 7.60 -11.93 12.08
C ARG A 23 7.04 -12.76 10.93
N TYR A 24 5.91 -12.33 10.35
CA TYR A 24 5.13 -13.09 9.36
C TYR A 24 5.17 -12.49 7.96
N ALA A 25 5.32 -11.17 7.87
CA ALA A 25 5.41 -10.45 6.62
C ALA A 25 6.58 -9.48 6.67
N ARG A 26 7.04 -9.06 5.49
CA ARG A 26 7.89 -7.89 5.33
C ARG A 26 7.15 -6.86 4.48
N ILE A 27 7.38 -5.58 4.76
CA ILE A 27 6.80 -4.48 4.01
C ILE A 27 7.88 -3.89 3.12
N GLU A 28 7.60 -3.75 1.83
CA GLU A 28 8.49 -3.13 0.86
C GLU A 28 7.82 -1.90 0.23
N ALA A 29 8.60 -0.90 -0.15
CA ALA A 29 8.13 0.14 -1.05
C ALA A 29 7.55 -0.51 -2.33
N LEU A 30 6.32 -0.13 -2.71
CA LEU A 30 5.64 -0.73 -3.85
C LEU A 30 6.46 -0.54 -5.14
N SER A 31 6.62 -1.62 -5.89
CA SER A 31 7.31 -1.65 -7.17
C SER A 31 6.51 -2.46 -8.17
N VAL A 32 6.16 -1.86 -9.30
CA VAL A 32 5.43 -2.54 -10.37
C VAL A 32 6.20 -3.76 -10.86
N GLU A 33 7.50 -3.58 -11.15
CA GLU A 33 8.38 -4.64 -11.64
C GLU A 33 8.48 -5.83 -10.67
N LYS A 34 8.55 -5.56 -9.36
CA LYS A 34 8.72 -6.62 -8.36
C LYS A 34 7.42 -7.28 -7.94
N HIS A 35 6.31 -6.55 -7.93
CA HIS A 35 5.11 -6.96 -7.20
C HIS A 35 3.90 -7.22 -8.09
N ALA A 36 3.87 -6.76 -9.35
CA ALA A 36 2.67 -6.83 -10.19
C ALA A 36 2.19 -8.27 -10.44
N GLU A 37 3.11 -9.22 -10.68
CA GLU A 37 2.74 -10.62 -10.95
C GLU A 37 1.98 -11.25 -9.79
N ASP A 38 2.51 -11.13 -8.57
CA ASP A 38 1.85 -11.64 -7.37
C ASP A 38 0.56 -10.85 -7.07
N LEU A 39 0.58 -9.52 -7.26
CA LEU A 39 -0.57 -8.67 -7.00
C LEU A 39 -1.72 -8.91 -7.98
N LEU A 40 -1.49 -9.48 -9.16
CA LEU A 40 -2.58 -9.84 -10.07
C LEU A 40 -3.50 -10.89 -9.46
N VAL A 41 -2.99 -11.77 -8.60
CA VAL A 41 -3.83 -12.75 -7.87
C VAL A 41 -4.76 -12.07 -6.86
N VAL A 42 -4.41 -10.85 -6.42
CA VAL A 42 -5.13 -10.07 -5.40
C VAL A 42 -6.01 -9.00 -6.02
N TYR A 43 -5.60 -8.43 -7.16
CA TYR A 43 -6.30 -7.34 -7.84
C TYR A 43 -7.12 -7.82 -9.03
N GLY A 44 -6.77 -8.96 -9.62
CA GLY A 44 -7.28 -9.43 -10.90
C GLY A 44 -8.72 -9.95 -10.88
N PRO A 45 -9.20 -10.47 -12.02
CA PRO A 45 -10.61 -10.79 -12.23
C PRO A 45 -11.11 -11.96 -11.38
N ASP A 46 -10.21 -12.84 -10.93
CA ASP A 46 -10.53 -13.99 -10.09
C ASP A 46 -10.68 -13.63 -8.61
N THR A 47 -10.47 -12.35 -8.26
CA THR A 47 -10.59 -11.85 -6.90
C THR A 47 -12.06 -11.80 -6.46
N PRO A 48 -12.45 -12.41 -5.33
CA PRO A 48 -13.80 -12.31 -4.78
C PRO A 48 -14.32 -10.87 -4.70
N GLN A 49 -15.51 -10.63 -5.25
CA GLN A 49 -16.09 -9.29 -5.36
C GLN A 49 -16.31 -8.64 -3.99
N GLU A 50 -16.59 -9.43 -2.96
CA GLU A 50 -16.76 -8.97 -1.58
C GLU A 50 -15.52 -8.26 -1.01
N MET A 51 -14.31 -8.57 -1.51
CA MET A 51 -13.08 -7.89 -1.08
C MET A 51 -13.06 -6.40 -1.48
N TRP A 52 -13.88 -6.01 -2.45
CA TRP A 52 -13.93 -4.65 -2.99
C TRP A 52 -15.12 -3.84 -2.49
N THR A 53 -16.07 -4.47 -1.80
CA THR A 53 -17.36 -3.85 -1.41
C THR A 53 -17.18 -2.55 -0.62
N TYR A 54 -16.07 -2.40 0.09
CA TYR A 54 -15.76 -1.23 0.92
C TYR A 54 -14.52 -0.45 0.47
N LEU A 55 -13.97 -0.75 -0.72
CA LEU A 55 -12.84 -0.05 -1.30
C LEU A 55 -13.32 0.94 -2.37
N PHE A 56 -12.52 1.96 -2.63
CA PHE A 56 -12.78 2.90 -3.74
C PHE A 56 -12.37 2.32 -5.11
N GLN A 57 -11.66 1.20 -5.10
CA GLN A 57 -11.24 0.48 -6.29
C GLN A 57 -12.19 -0.68 -6.60
N GLU A 58 -12.14 -1.09 -7.86
CA GLU A 58 -12.70 -2.34 -8.37
C GLU A 58 -11.54 -3.28 -8.77
N PRO A 59 -11.78 -4.60 -8.88
CA PRO A 59 -10.77 -5.49 -9.44
C PRO A 59 -10.46 -5.12 -10.89
N VAL A 60 -9.23 -5.36 -11.30
CA VAL A 60 -8.75 -5.12 -12.67
C VAL A 60 -9.02 -6.34 -13.55
N ALA A 61 -9.21 -6.11 -14.84
CA ALA A 61 -9.48 -7.19 -15.79
C ALA A 61 -8.24 -8.03 -16.11
N ASP A 62 -7.06 -7.41 -16.12
CA ASP A 62 -5.81 -8.05 -16.54
C ASP A 62 -4.54 -7.34 -15.99
N MET A 63 -3.39 -7.85 -16.42
CA MET A 63 -2.07 -7.32 -16.05
C MET A 63 -1.84 -5.88 -16.56
N GLU A 64 -2.37 -5.52 -17.73
CA GLU A 64 -2.17 -4.18 -18.29
C GLU A 64 -2.88 -3.14 -17.42
N GLU A 65 -4.13 -3.42 -17.06
CA GLU A 65 -4.89 -2.59 -16.13
C GLU A 65 -4.25 -2.52 -14.75
N LEU A 66 -3.71 -3.64 -14.23
CA LEU A 66 -2.98 -3.65 -12.97
C LEU A 66 -1.75 -2.72 -13.01
N VAL A 67 -0.92 -2.87 -14.04
CA VAL A 67 0.29 -2.05 -14.22
C VAL A 67 -0.08 -0.58 -14.32
N SER A 68 -1.15 -0.23 -15.04
CA SER A 68 -1.66 1.14 -15.09
C SER A 68 -2.08 1.64 -13.71
N LEU A 69 -2.85 0.85 -12.94
CA LEU A 69 -3.30 1.19 -11.60
C LEU A 69 -2.13 1.41 -10.63
N LEU A 70 -1.15 0.51 -10.60
CA LEU A 70 0.02 0.61 -9.71
C LEU A 70 0.88 1.84 -10.05
N ASN A 71 1.07 2.15 -11.34
CA ASN A 71 1.76 3.37 -11.75
C ASN A 71 1.00 4.64 -11.33
N GLN A 72 -0.34 4.65 -11.46
CA GLN A 72 -1.17 5.76 -10.98
C GLN A 72 -1.08 5.94 -9.46
N MET A 73 -1.01 4.85 -8.70
CA MET A 73 -0.77 4.89 -7.25
C MET A 73 0.58 5.53 -6.95
N LEU A 74 1.66 5.05 -7.58
CA LEU A 74 3.03 5.54 -7.38
C LEU A 74 3.23 7.02 -7.81
N ALA A 75 2.42 7.52 -8.73
CA ALA A 75 2.46 8.93 -9.14
C ALA A 75 1.88 9.90 -8.09
N ARG A 76 1.12 9.41 -7.09
CA ARG A 76 0.51 10.26 -6.05
C ARG A 76 1.52 10.63 -4.97
N LYS A 77 1.84 11.93 -4.87
CA LYS A 77 2.85 12.45 -3.94
C LYS A 77 2.35 12.63 -2.50
N ASP A 78 1.04 12.55 -2.27
CA ASP A 78 0.41 12.71 -0.95
C ASP A 78 0.30 11.40 -0.15
N ARG A 79 0.81 10.30 -0.72
CA ARG A 79 0.66 8.93 -0.21
C ARG A 79 1.94 8.15 -0.40
N PHE A 80 2.20 7.24 0.53
CA PHE A 80 3.28 6.28 0.42
C PHE A 80 2.67 4.88 0.29
N TYR A 81 2.94 4.20 -0.81
CA TYR A 81 2.37 2.88 -1.11
C TYR A 81 3.38 1.78 -0.86
N TYR A 82 2.91 0.70 -0.25
CA TYR A 82 3.72 -0.44 0.14
C TYR A 82 3.08 -1.76 -0.26
N ALA A 83 3.92 -2.74 -0.58
CA ALA A 83 3.52 -4.13 -0.75
C ALA A 83 3.70 -4.90 0.56
N ILE A 84 2.73 -5.76 0.87
CA ILE A 84 2.80 -6.70 1.99
C ILE A 84 3.31 -8.03 1.43
N ILE A 85 4.52 -8.43 1.80
CA ILE A 85 5.13 -9.66 1.31
C ILE A 85 5.03 -10.73 2.38
N ASP A 86 4.40 -11.87 2.07
CA ASP A 86 4.41 -13.04 2.94
C ASP A 86 5.82 -13.60 3.07
N LYS A 87 6.30 -13.82 4.30
CA LYS A 87 7.65 -14.35 4.51
C LYS A 87 7.78 -15.83 4.20
N ALA A 88 6.69 -16.59 4.32
CA ALA A 88 6.75 -18.03 4.07
C ALA A 88 6.88 -18.34 2.58
N THR A 89 6.16 -17.62 1.74
CA THR A 89 6.10 -17.85 0.28
C THR A 89 6.92 -16.85 -0.54
N GLY A 90 7.25 -15.69 0.03
CA GLY A 90 7.91 -14.60 -0.67
C GLY A 90 6.99 -13.78 -1.58
N LYS A 91 5.68 -14.08 -1.59
CA LYS A 91 4.71 -13.47 -2.51
C LYS A 91 4.09 -12.20 -1.96
N ALA A 92 3.76 -11.25 -2.83
CA ALA A 92 2.93 -10.11 -2.46
C ALA A 92 1.48 -10.55 -2.17
N LEU A 93 0.98 -10.23 -0.98
CA LEU A 93 -0.39 -10.53 -0.54
C LEU A 93 -1.37 -9.38 -0.75
N GLY A 94 -0.88 -8.20 -1.11
CA GLY A 94 -1.68 -7.00 -1.26
C GLY A 94 -0.87 -5.74 -1.03
N THR A 95 -1.56 -4.60 -0.98
CA THR A 95 -0.94 -3.30 -0.75
C THR A 95 -1.66 -2.53 0.36
N PHE A 96 -0.96 -1.56 0.93
CA PHE A 96 -1.57 -0.51 1.76
C PHE A 96 -0.85 0.82 1.51
N SER A 97 -1.40 1.91 2.04
CA SER A 97 -0.72 3.19 2.02
C SER A 97 -0.79 3.95 3.32
N LEU A 98 0.27 4.71 3.58
CA LEU A 98 0.26 5.79 4.56
C LEU A 98 -0.21 7.05 3.84
N MET A 99 -1.27 7.67 4.35
CA MET A 99 -1.94 8.81 3.69
C MET A 99 -2.39 9.84 4.72
N ARG A 100 -2.63 11.08 4.26
CA ARG A 100 -3.10 12.20 5.10
C ARG A 100 -2.15 12.54 6.26
N ILE A 101 -0.84 12.42 6.02
CA ILE A 101 0.19 12.74 7.01
C ILE A 101 0.28 14.27 7.15
N GLY A 102 0.09 14.78 8.38
CA GLY A 102 0.21 16.20 8.69
C GLY A 102 -0.94 17.08 8.21
N GLN A 103 -2.10 16.49 7.87
CA GLN A 103 -3.34 17.22 7.58
C GLN A 103 -4.13 17.57 8.83
#